data_AF-A0A5A9W6D6-F1
#
_entry.id   AF-A0A5A9W6D6-F1
#
_cell.length_a   1.000
_cell.length_b   1.000
_cell.length_c   1.000
_cell.angle_alpha   90.00
_cell.angle_beta   90.00
_cell.angle_gamma   90.00
#
_symmetry.space_group_name_H-M   'P 1'
#
loop_
_entity.id
_entity.type
_entity.pdbx_description
1 polymer ?
#
loop_
_entity_poly.entity_id
_entity_poly.type
_entity_poly.pdbx_seq_one_letter_code
_entity_poly.pdbx_strand_id
1 'polypeptide(L)'
;MFSMSESSPKVASRILASTNVVKSAQAGFTLVELLVALVIGVFLIGGALAVFQSNQISYRTKVELDNAQEAFRYMSYTLTRLTKSAANFDSASSNTELAMNIAGGDGVRNCLGAPVALGTTQLNSFSVSGGNLQCSVDGGAPVTLVRRVSDLNLWYGVDSDDDGRVSNDEYVLANEVDDWAVDVRTVLVQLSMESTTSSDLSIQFVTSMRAKVAEDFIIVHPDPNGVPAPPPTGNENPPVEEEEEVNPNDPGEGGENGGSNESDEPTLGGGNGGSSCSNVEVDCTCRYLGNKYSIVTNKSDPGCQVSMCASNAPAGLKNNNEFTFKMTVCR
;
A
#
# COMPACT_ATOMS: atom_id res chain seq x y z
N MET A 1 63.96 -13.78 46.59
CA MET A 1 64.61 -14.48 47.72
C MET A 1 63.80 -15.72 48.03
N PHE A 2 64.13 -16.86 47.42
CA PHE A 2 63.91 -18.18 47.99
C PHE A 2 64.99 -19.09 47.41
N SER A 3 65.68 -19.82 48.28
CA SER A 3 66.91 -20.54 47.96
C SER A 3 66.68 -22.04 48.00
N MET A 4 67.51 -22.77 47.26
CA MET A 4 67.98 -24.14 47.49
C MET A 4 67.06 -25.11 48.26
N SER A 5 66.73 -26.24 47.62
CA SER A 5 67.18 -27.53 48.18
C SER A 5 67.20 -28.61 47.12
N GLU A 6 68.40 -29.07 46.79
CA GLU A 6 68.63 -30.31 46.05
C GLU A 6 68.32 -31.50 46.96
N SER A 7 67.63 -32.52 46.46
CA SER A 7 67.35 -33.74 47.23
C SER A 7 67.47 -34.98 46.35
N SER A 8 68.69 -35.51 46.35
CA SER A 8 69.03 -36.88 45.91
C SER A 8 69.36 -37.71 47.16
N PRO A 9 69.46 -39.05 47.10
CA PRO A 9 68.79 -40.01 46.23
C PRO A 9 68.12 -41.14 47.04
N LYS A 10 67.29 -41.99 46.40
CA LYS A 10 67.18 -43.41 46.78
C LYS A 10 67.07 -44.30 45.56
N VAL A 11 68.12 -45.10 45.32
CA VAL A 11 68.13 -46.17 44.32
C VAL A 11 67.20 -47.29 44.83
N ALA A 12 65.97 -47.32 44.33
CA ALA A 12 65.07 -48.44 44.58
C ALA A 12 65.58 -49.67 43.83
N SER A 13 65.87 -50.75 44.57
CA SER A 13 66.36 -52.01 44.01
C SER A 13 65.38 -52.55 42.97
N ARG A 14 65.86 -52.78 41.74
CA ARG A 14 65.06 -53.39 40.68
C ARG A 14 64.83 -54.86 40.98
N ILE A 15 63.73 -55.17 41.66
CA ILE A 15 63.16 -56.53 41.63
C ILE A 15 62.68 -56.77 40.20
N LEU A 16 63.50 -57.46 39.41
CA LEU A 16 63.11 -58.03 38.13
C LEU A 16 62.13 -59.18 38.41
N ALA A 17 60.88 -58.84 38.71
CA ALA A 17 59.79 -59.79 38.58
C ALA A 17 59.77 -60.23 37.12
N SER A 18 60.12 -61.50 36.88
CA SER A 18 59.97 -62.11 35.57
C SER A 18 58.49 -62.16 35.23
N THR A 19 58.00 -61.10 34.59
CA THR A 19 56.72 -61.13 33.90
C THR A 19 56.89 -62.13 32.78
N ASN A 20 56.42 -63.35 33.02
CA ASN A 20 56.17 -64.31 31.95
C ASN A 20 55.22 -63.63 30.98
N VAL A 21 55.78 -63.06 29.91
CA VAL A 21 55.04 -62.62 28.75
C VAL A 21 54.49 -63.90 28.14
N VAL A 22 53.29 -64.28 28.60
CA VAL A 22 52.48 -65.30 27.97
C VAL A 22 52.33 -64.83 26.54
N LYS A 23 53.06 -65.47 25.62
CA LYS A 23 52.93 -65.23 24.18
C LYS A 23 51.54 -65.72 23.81
N SER A 24 50.56 -64.83 23.94
CA SER A 24 49.22 -65.03 23.40
C SER A 24 49.41 -65.30 21.91
N ALA A 25 49.12 -66.53 21.50
CA ALA A 25 49.13 -66.86 20.09
C ALA A 25 48.09 -65.97 19.42
N GLN A 26 48.52 -65.12 18.49
CA GLN A 26 47.62 -64.30 17.71
C GLN A 26 46.78 -65.23 16.84
N ALA A 27 45.54 -65.48 17.27
CA ALA A 27 44.54 -66.08 16.40
C ALA A 27 44.31 -65.10 15.24
N GLY A 28 44.72 -65.50 14.04
CA GLY A 28 44.48 -64.71 12.83
C GLY A 28 42.99 -64.65 12.54
N PHE A 29 42.51 -63.48 12.10
CA PHE A 29 41.13 -63.30 11.64
C PHE A 29 40.85 -64.21 10.45
N THR A 30 39.66 -64.80 10.41
CA THR A 30 39.20 -65.54 9.23
C THR A 30 38.89 -64.56 8.09
N LEU A 31 39.05 -65.04 6.85
CA LEU A 31 38.72 -64.25 5.66
C LEU A 31 37.24 -63.82 5.65
N VAL A 32 36.35 -64.63 6.24
CA VAL A 32 34.92 -64.34 6.37
C VAL A 32 34.66 -63.20 7.36
N GLU A 33 35.31 -63.18 8.52
CA GLU A 33 35.16 -62.07 9.49
C GLU A 33 35.60 -60.73 8.90
N LEU A 34 36.69 -60.71 8.12
CA LEU A 34 37.19 -59.50 7.47
C LEU A 34 36.20 -59.00 6.40
N LEU A 35 35.63 -59.89 5.58
CA LEU A 35 34.59 -59.54 4.61
C LEU A 35 33.33 -59.00 5.30
N VAL A 36 32.86 -59.65 6.36
CA VAL A 36 31.66 -59.20 7.12
C VAL A 36 31.91 -57.83 7.76
N ALA A 37 33.06 -57.62 8.39
CA ALA A 37 33.43 -56.34 8.98
C ALA A 37 33.49 -55.20 7.94
N LEU A 38 34.04 -55.46 6.75
CA LEU A 38 34.08 -54.49 5.65
C LEU A 38 32.67 -54.15 5.15
N VAL A 39 31.81 -55.15 4.93
CA VAL A 39 30.42 -54.93 4.48
C VAL A 39 29.63 -54.09 5.50
N ILE A 40 29.74 -54.40 6.80
CA ILE A 40 29.09 -53.62 7.87
C ILE A 40 29.66 -52.20 7.90
N GLY A 41 30.98 -52.02 7.81
CA GLY A 41 31.61 -50.70 7.78
C GLY A 41 31.14 -49.82 6.62
N VAL A 42 31.08 -50.37 5.41
CA VAL A 42 30.56 -49.68 4.22
C VAL A 42 29.07 -49.32 4.40
N PHE A 43 28.26 -50.24 4.94
CA PHE A 43 26.84 -49.98 5.19
C PHE A 43 26.61 -48.85 6.20
N LEU A 44 27.34 -48.84 7.31
CA LEU A 44 27.25 -47.79 8.33
C LEU A 44 27.71 -46.41 7.80
N ILE A 45 28.82 -46.36 7.06
CA ILE A 45 29.33 -45.12 6.45
C ILE A 45 28.34 -44.62 5.38
N GLY A 46 27.80 -45.50 4.54
CA GLY A 46 26.78 -45.15 3.55
C GLY A 46 25.53 -44.54 4.17
N GLY A 47 25.02 -45.16 5.25
CA GLY A 47 23.90 -44.63 6.02
C GLY A 47 24.19 -43.25 6.64
N ALA A 48 25.37 -43.08 7.26
CA ALA A 48 25.77 -41.81 7.85
C ALA A 48 25.90 -40.68 6.80
N LEU A 49 26.46 -40.98 5.62
CA LEU A 49 26.57 -40.03 4.51
C LEU A 49 25.20 -39.64 3.95
N ALA A 50 24.26 -40.58 3.84
CA ALA A 50 22.89 -40.27 3.40
C ALA A 50 22.17 -39.33 4.37
N VAL A 51 22.28 -39.56 5.69
CA VAL A 51 21.74 -38.67 6.73
C VAL A 51 22.41 -37.29 6.67
N PHE A 52 23.74 -37.23 6.50
CA PHE A 52 24.46 -35.97 6.38
C PHE A 52 24.00 -35.12 5.17
N GLN A 53 23.83 -35.75 4.00
CA GLN A 53 23.30 -35.08 2.80
C GLN A 53 21.87 -34.57 3.02
N SER A 54 20.98 -35.39 3.59
CA SER A 54 19.61 -35.00 3.93
C SER A 54 19.56 -33.79 4.87
N ASN A 55 20.42 -33.78 5.90
CA ASN A 55 20.54 -32.65 6.83
C ASN A 55 21.05 -31.37 6.14
N GLN A 56 22.00 -31.48 5.21
CA GLN A 56 22.55 -30.30 4.52
C GLN A 56 21.57 -29.69 3.51
N ILE A 57 20.76 -30.51 2.83
CA ILE A 57 19.63 -30.03 2.02
C ILE A 57 18.61 -29.33 2.92
N SER A 58 18.23 -29.97 4.04
CA SER A 58 17.28 -29.42 5.02
C SER A 58 17.74 -28.12 5.69
N TYR A 59 19.05 -27.88 5.78
CA TYR A 59 19.61 -26.64 6.28
C TYR A 59 19.51 -25.50 5.26
N ARG A 60 19.81 -25.79 3.98
CA ARG A 60 19.74 -24.78 2.91
C ARG A 60 18.31 -24.32 2.64
N THR A 61 17.36 -25.25 2.56
CA THR A 61 15.93 -24.94 2.37
C THR A 61 15.37 -24.06 3.49
N LYS A 62 15.78 -24.29 4.75
CA LYS A 62 15.42 -23.43 5.90
C LYS A 62 15.94 -22.01 5.73
N VAL A 63 17.23 -21.84 5.40
CA VAL A 63 17.81 -20.50 5.20
C VAL A 63 17.16 -19.78 4.00
N GLU A 64 16.82 -20.49 2.92
CA GLU A 64 16.05 -19.90 1.80
C GLU A 64 14.65 -19.44 2.25
N LEU A 65 13.93 -20.27 3.01
CA LEU A 65 12.61 -19.96 3.57
C LEU A 65 12.66 -18.79 4.58
N ASP A 66 13.61 -18.76 5.50
CA ASP A 66 13.74 -17.70 6.52
C ASP A 66 14.00 -16.33 5.85
N ASN A 67 14.84 -16.30 4.81
CA ASN A 67 15.08 -15.08 4.02
C ASN A 67 13.83 -14.65 3.23
N ALA A 68 13.08 -15.60 2.66
CA ALA A 68 11.83 -15.30 1.97
C ALA A 68 10.74 -14.76 2.93
N GLN A 69 10.63 -15.32 4.13
CA GLN A 69 9.70 -14.83 5.16
C GLN A 69 10.02 -13.39 5.58
N GLU A 70 11.30 -13.05 5.77
CA GLU A 70 11.72 -11.68 6.07
C GLU A 70 11.46 -10.72 4.90
N ALA A 71 11.74 -11.15 3.67
CA ALA A 71 11.42 -10.42 2.45
C ALA A 71 9.91 -10.12 2.33
N PHE A 72 9.05 -11.12 2.55
CA PHE A 72 7.60 -10.96 2.57
C PHE A 72 7.12 -10.03 3.70
N ARG A 73 7.72 -10.12 4.90
CA ARG A 73 7.40 -9.23 6.04
C ARG A 73 7.70 -7.77 5.71
N TYR A 74 8.85 -7.49 5.10
CA TYR A 74 9.24 -6.14 4.68
C TYR A 74 8.38 -5.61 3.53
N MET A 75 8.11 -6.44 2.52
CA MET A 75 7.30 -6.08 1.35
C MET A 75 5.84 -5.81 1.74
N SER A 76 5.21 -6.71 2.50
CA SER A 76 3.82 -6.55 2.96
C SER A 76 3.66 -5.32 3.84
N TYR A 77 4.62 -5.05 4.75
CA TYR A 77 4.67 -3.80 5.52
C TYR A 77 4.74 -2.57 4.60
N THR A 78 5.62 -2.58 3.60
CA THR A 78 5.86 -1.43 2.71
C THR A 78 4.66 -1.14 1.81
N LEU A 79 4.12 -2.16 1.13
CA LEU A 79 2.92 -2.04 0.29
C LEU A 79 1.69 -1.67 1.12
N THR A 80 1.49 -2.28 2.30
CA THR A 80 0.37 -1.92 3.19
C THR A 80 0.49 -0.49 3.69
N ARG A 81 1.70 -0.03 4.05
CA ARG A 81 1.96 1.34 4.49
C ARG A 81 1.59 2.34 3.39
N LEU A 82 2.06 2.13 2.16
CA LEU A 82 1.82 3.10 1.09
C LEU A 82 0.40 3.05 0.55
N THR A 83 -0.21 1.87 0.40
CA THR A 83 -1.62 1.76 0.01
C THR A 83 -2.50 2.52 1.00
N LYS A 84 -2.27 2.36 2.32
CA LYS A 84 -2.99 3.12 3.35
C LYS A 84 -2.70 4.63 3.35
N SER A 85 -1.63 5.08 2.72
CA SER A 85 -1.29 6.50 2.54
C SER A 85 -1.61 7.02 1.13
N ALA A 86 -2.12 6.18 0.22
CA ALA A 86 -2.47 6.59 -1.12
C ALA A 86 -3.72 7.47 -1.09
N ALA A 87 -3.71 8.52 -1.91
CA ALA A 87 -4.88 9.34 -2.21
C ALA A 87 -5.80 8.60 -3.20
N ASN A 88 -5.19 7.91 -4.17
CA ASN A 88 -5.84 7.05 -5.16
C ASN A 88 -4.83 6.08 -5.80
N PHE A 89 -5.33 5.00 -6.38
CA PHE A 89 -4.57 4.22 -7.36
C PHE A 89 -4.49 4.98 -8.69
N ASP A 90 -3.45 4.72 -9.47
CA ASP A 90 -3.20 5.40 -10.74
C ASP A 90 -3.46 4.47 -11.94
N SER A 91 -3.92 5.03 -13.05
CA SER A 91 -4.19 4.29 -14.30
C SER A 91 -2.94 3.76 -15.01
N ALA A 92 -1.73 4.15 -14.57
CA ALA A 92 -0.48 3.48 -14.91
C ALA A 92 -0.35 2.07 -14.31
N SER A 93 -1.26 1.68 -13.40
CA SER A 93 -1.31 0.34 -12.83
C SER A 93 -1.62 -0.74 -13.86
N SER A 94 -1.06 -1.92 -13.66
CA SER A 94 -1.30 -3.12 -14.46
C SER A 94 -1.22 -4.37 -13.58
N ASN A 95 -1.58 -5.54 -14.12
CA ASN A 95 -1.52 -6.80 -13.36
C ASN A 95 -0.12 -7.13 -12.78
N THR A 96 0.96 -6.45 -13.22
CA THR A 96 2.34 -6.63 -12.75
C THR A 96 3.05 -5.34 -12.29
N GLU A 97 2.37 -4.19 -12.34
CA GLU A 97 2.86 -2.91 -11.81
C GLU A 97 1.79 -2.21 -10.97
N LEU A 98 2.09 -1.93 -9.71
CA LEU A 98 1.20 -1.21 -8.81
C LEU A 98 1.59 0.27 -8.77
N ALA A 99 0.78 1.12 -9.39
CA ALA A 99 0.98 2.57 -9.41
C ALA A 99 -0.06 3.28 -8.52
N MET A 100 0.40 4.16 -7.63
CA MET A 100 -0.46 4.89 -6.71
C MET A 100 0.04 6.30 -6.40
N ASN A 101 -0.90 7.22 -6.29
CA ASN A 101 -0.64 8.61 -5.96
C ASN A 101 -0.64 8.79 -4.44
N ILE A 102 0.42 9.36 -3.90
CA ILE A 102 0.57 9.63 -2.46
C ILE A 102 0.58 11.14 -2.24
N ALA A 103 -0.44 11.65 -1.55
CA ALA A 103 -0.51 13.05 -1.13
C ALA A 103 0.46 13.31 0.02
N GLY A 104 1.30 14.34 -0.11
CA GLY A 104 2.30 14.69 0.87
C GLY A 104 1.75 15.46 2.07
N GLY A 105 2.45 15.34 3.19
CA GLY A 105 2.05 15.85 4.50
C GLY A 105 3.03 15.44 5.58
N ASP A 106 2.80 15.86 6.82
CA ASP A 106 3.72 15.53 7.92
C ASP A 106 3.81 14.02 8.15
N GLY A 107 5.04 13.54 8.36
CA GLY A 107 5.37 12.12 8.46
C GLY A 107 5.18 11.28 7.18
N VAL A 108 4.61 11.83 6.10
CA VAL A 108 4.39 11.08 4.84
C VAL A 108 5.72 10.83 4.13
N ARG A 109 5.95 9.58 3.76
CA ARG A 109 7.15 9.14 3.04
C ARG A 109 6.79 8.22 1.89
N ASN A 110 7.41 8.45 0.73
CA ASN A 110 7.28 7.61 -0.45
C ASN A 110 7.92 6.22 -0.26
N CYS A 111 7.93 5.40 -1.31
CA CYS A 111 8.48 4.04 -1.26
C CYS A 111 9.99 3.98 -1.01
N LEU A 112 10.72 5.03 -1.40
CA LEU A 112 12.15 5.17 -1.15
C LEU A 112 12.46 5.72 0.25
N GLY A 113 11.43 6.01 1.05
CA GLY A 113 11.54 6.55 2.40
C GLY A 113 11.82 8.06 2.45
N ALA A 114 11.88 8.75 1.31
CA ALA A 114 12.02 10.20 1.25
C ALA A 114 10.68 10.88 1.64
N PRO A 115 10.71 12.04 2.33
CA PRO A 115 9.50 12.77 2.70
C PRO A 115 8.78 13.31 1.48
N VAL A 116 7.44 13.34 1.52
CA VAL A 116 6.60 13.91 0.46
C VAL A 116 6.05 15.25 0.96
N ALA A 117 6.32 16.33 0.23
CA ALA A 117 6.04 17.70 0.69
C ALA A 117 4.52 17.98 0.79
N LEU A 118 4.12 18.76 1.79
CA LEU A 118 2.71 19.14 1.97
C LEU A 118 2.18 19.86 0.72
N GLY A 119 1.02 19.43 0.23
CA GLY A 119 0.40 20.00 -0.98
C GLY A 119 0.99 19.49 -2.30
N THR A 120 1.94 18.55 -2.29
CA THR A 120 2.38 17.82 -3.48
C THR A 120 1.78 16.41 -3.50
N THR A 121 1.70 15.81 -4.69
CA THR A 121 1.35 14.39 -4.87
C THR A 121 2.49 13.72 -5.62
N GLN A 122 2.86 12.50 -5.24
CA GLN A 122 3.89 11.70 -5.92
C GLN A 122 3.34 10.35 -6.39
N LEU A 123 3.63 10.02 -7.64
CA LEU A 123 3.34 8.70 -8.21
C LEU A 123 4.38 7.70 -7.73
N ASN A 124 3.95 6.68 -7.00
CA ASN A 124 4.79 5.58 -6.53
C ASN A 124 4.42 4.32 -7.32
N SER A 125 5.39 3.76 -8.04
CA SER A 125 5.22 2.55 -8.86
C SER A 125 6.05 1.40 -8.31
N PHE A 126 5.43 0.24 -8.08
CA PHE A 126 6.10 -1.01 -7.74
C PHE A 126 6.00 -2.02 -8.87
N SER A 127 7.12 -2.56 -9.32
CA SER A 127 7.17 -3.59 -10.36
C SER A 127 8.28 -4.60 -10.06
N VAL A 128 8.27 -5.73 -10.78
CA VAL A 128 9.35 -6.72 -10.71
C VAL A 128 10.21 -6.63 -11.98
N SER A 129 11.52 -6.51 -11.81
CA SER A 129 12.48 -6.51 -12.91
C SER A 129 13.80 -7.16 -12.53
N GLY A 130 14.34 -7.98 -13.43
CA GLY A 130 15.59 -8.72 -13.22
C GLY A 130 15.61 -9.62 -12.00
N GLY A 131 14.46 -10.18 -11.60
CA GLY A 131 14.31 -11.01 -10.40
C GLY A 131 14.24 -10.22 -9.08
N ASN A 132 13.87 -8.94 -9.11
CA ASN A 132 13.79 -8.09 -7.93
C ASN A 132 12.52 -7.24 -7.94
N LEU A 133 11.86 -7.11 -6.78
CA LEU A 133 10.86 -6.08 -6.56
C LEU A 133 11.58 -4.74 -6.40
N GLN A 134 11.16 -3.77 -7.19
CA GLN A 134 11.72 -2.42 -7.25
C GLN A 134 10.61 -1.38 -7.05
N CYS A 135 10.98 -0.18 -6.65
CA CYS A 135 10.08 0.97 -6.70
C CYS A 135 10.72 2.18 -7.39
N SER A 136 9.91 2.90 -8.15
CA SER A 136 10.21 4.21 -8.73
C SER A 136 9.24 5.27 -8.18
N VAL A 137 9.69 6.52 -8.17
CA VAL A 137 8.89 7.70 -7.79
C VAL A 137 8.89 8.67 -8.96
N ASP A 138 7.72 9.13 -9.37
CA ASP A 138 7.51 10.10 -10.47
C ASP A 138 8.23 9.70 -11.79
N GLY A 139 8.24 8.41 -12.11
CA GLY A 139 8.93 7.86 -13.29
C GLY A 139 10.47 7.83 -13.20
N GLY A 140 11.04 8.14 -12.03
CA GLY A 140 12.47 8.12 -11.76
C GLY A 140 13.10 6.72 -11.79
N ALA A 141 14.43 6.67 -11.73
CA ALA A 141 15.19 5.42 -11.79
C ALA A 141 14.76 4.44 -10.67
N PRO A 142 14.41 3.18 -11.01
CA PRO A 142 13.88 2.24 -10.03
C PRO A 142 14.97 1.75 -9.05
N VAL A 143 14.59 1.63 -7.78
CA VAL A 143 15.45 1.16 -6.70
C VAL A 143 14.97 -0.21 -6.23
N THR A 144 15.88 -1.18 -6.18
CA THR A 144 15.59 -2.52 -5.65
C THR A 144 15.24 -2.46 -4.15
N LEU A 145 14.06 -2.99 -3.81
CA LEU A 145 13.58 -3.12 -2.44
C LEU A 145 13.75 -4.56 -1.92
N VAL A 146 13.45 -5.57 -2.73
CA VAL A 146 13.56 -7.00 -2.38
C VAL A 146 14.15 -7.78 -3.55
N ARG A 147 15.09 -8.69 -3.26
CA ARG A 147 15.75 -9.56 -4.24
C ARG A 147 15.10 -10.93 -4.30
N ARG A 148 15.31 -11.66 -5.40
CA ARG A 148 14.77 -13.02 -5.66
C ARG A 148 13.24 -13.08 -5.67
N VAL A 149 12.63 -12.05 -6.25
CA VAL A 149 11.19 -12.02 -6.54
C VAL A 149 11.04 -12.43 -8.00
N SER A 150 10.37 -13.55 -8.26
CA SER A 150 10.12 -14.03 -9.62
C SER A 150 8.98 -13.26 -10.26
N ASP A 151 7.86 -13.10 -9.54
CA ASP A 151 6.61 -12.55 -10.06
C ASP A 151 5.90 -11.65 -9.03
N LEU A 152 5.12 -10.71 -9.55
CA LEU A 152 4.15 -9.88 -8.84
C LEU A 152 2.86 -9.91 -9.66
N ASN A 153 1.79 -10.46 -9.10
CA ASN A 153 0.45 -10.43 -9.70
C ASN A 153 -0.48 -9.57 -8.83
N LEU A 154 -1.30 -8.76 -9.51
CA LEU A 154 -2.15 -7.75 -8.90
C LEU A 154 -3.58 -7.87 -9.42
N TRP A 155 -4.54 -7.78 -8.49
CA TRP A 155 -5.97 -7.67 -8.77
C TRP A 155 -6.55 -6.52 -7.97
N TYR A 156 -7.52 -5.83 -8.53
CA TYR A 156 -8.03 -4.56 -8.02
C TYR A 156 -9.44 -4.75 -7.50
N GLY A 157 -9.64 -4.41 -6.23
CA GLY A 157 -10.93 -4.46 -5.57
C GLY A 157 -11.71 -3.19 -5.84
N VAL A 158 -12.80 -3.33 -6.60
CA VAL A 158 -13.61 -2.23 -7.14
C VAL A 158 -14.92 -2.10 -6.38
N ASP A 159 -15.11 -0.94 -5.74
CA ASP A 159 -16.30 -0.52 -4.98
C ASP A 159 -17.33 0.08 -5.94
N SER A 160 -17.99 -0.80 -6.70
CA SER A 160 -18.78 -0.43 -7.88
C SER A 160 -20.16 0.18 -7.56
N ASP A 161 -20.65 -0.02 -6.33
CA ASP A 161 -21.89 0.56 -5.79
C ASP A 161 -21.66 1.70 -4.78
N ASP A 162 -20.40 2.04 -4.50
CA ASP A 162 -19.94 3.10 -3.58
C ASP A 162 -20.38 2.89 -2.12
N ASP A 163 -20.58 1.64 -1.69
CA ASP A 163 -20.89 1.28 -0.30
C ASP A 163 -19.66 1.37 0.63
N GLY A 164 -18.46 1.59 0.06
CA GLY A 164 -17.20 1.73 0.78
C GLY A 164 -16.52 0.40 1.09
N ARG A 165 -16.96 -0.70 0.50
CA ARG A 165 -16.47 -2.06 0.72
C ARG A 165 -16.04 -2.68 -0.61
N VAL A 166 -15.49 -3.89 -0.52
CA VAL A 166 -15.13 -4.74 -1.65
C VAL A 166 -15.39 -6.17 -1.24
N SER A 167 -16.21 -6.87 -2.00
CA SER A 167 -16.55 -8.27 -1.86
C SER A 167 -15.49 -9.15 -2.56
N ASN A 168 -15.46 -10.45 -2.23
CA ASN A 168 -14.40 -11.34 -2.73
C ASN A 168 -14.50 -11.61 -4.25
N ASP A 169 -15.65 -11.36 -4.85
CA ASP A 169 -15.99 -11.45 -6.27
C ASP A 169 -15.76 -10.13 -7.04
N GLU A 170 -15.40 -9.05 -6.36
CA GLU A 170 -15.16 -7.71 -6.95
C GLU A 170 -13.67 -7.41 -7.18
N TYR A 171 -12.82 -8.46 -7.23
CA TYR A 171 -11.41 -8.37 -7.60
C TYR A 171 -11.23 -8.62 -9.10
N VAL A 172 -10.97 -7.55 -9.84
CA VAL A 172 -10.86 -7.57 -11.31
C VAL A 172 -9.42 -7.34 -11.78
N LEU A 173 -9.16 -7.61 -13.06
CA LEU A 173 -7.88 -7.28 -13.70
C LEU A 173 -7.76 -5.78 -14.01
N ALA A 174 -6.55 -5.27 -14.21
CA ALA A 174 -6.33 -3.84 -14.48
C ALA A 174 -7.10 -3.32 -15.72
N ASN A 175 -7.30 -4.16 -16.73
CA ASN A 175 -8.06 -3.80 -17.95
C ASN A 175 -9.59 -3.84 -17.77
N GLU A 176 -10.07 -4.21 -16.58
CA GLU A 176 -11.49 -4.28 -16.19
C GLU A 176 -11.84 -3.16 -15.17
N VAL A 177 -10.86 -2.34 -14.77
CA VAL A 177 -11.07 -1.18 -13.90
C VAL A 177 -11.55 0.02 -14.72
N ASP A 178 -12.78 0.46 -14.47
CA ASP A 178 -13.35 1.65 -15.11
C ASP A 178 -12.76 2.96 -14.57
N ASP A 179 -12.84 3.23 -13.26
CA ASP A 179 -12.26 4.44 -12.64
C ASP A 179 -11.22 4.10 -11.55
N TRP A 180 -9.95 4.29 -11.89
CA TRP A 180 -8.81 4.10 -10.99
C TRP A 180 -8.82 5.04 -9.78
N ALA A 181 -9.40 6.24 -9.91
CA ALA A 181 -9.37 7.26 -8.88
C ALA A 181 -10.58 7.21 -7.93
N VAL A 182 -11.71 6.69 -8.42
CA VAL A 182 -12.97 6.63 -7.67
C VAL A 182 -13.29 5.22 -7.17
N ASP A 183 -13.14 4.19 -8.00
CA ASP A 183 -13.78 2.89 -7.74
C ASP A 183 -12.82 1.91 -7.04
N VAL A 184 -11.52 1.94 -7.34
CA VAL A 184 -10.56 1.03 -6.69
C VAL A 184 -10.35 1.41 -5.22
N ARG A 185 -10.58 0.47 -4.30
CA ARG A 185 -10.37 0.64 -2.83
C ARG A 185 -9.28 -0.24 -2.27
N THR A 186 -9.13 -1.44 -2.81
CA THR A 186 -8.18 -2.44 -2.32
C THR A 186 -7.36 -3.01 -3.48
N VAL A 187 -6.21 -3.57 -3.15
CA VAL A 187 -5.42 -4.39 -4.07
C VAL A 187 -5.10 -5.71 -3.39
N LEU A 188 -5.37 -6.79 -4.11
CA LEU A 188 -4.94 -8.13 -3.76
C LEU A 188 -3.59 -8.36 -4.46
N VAL A 189 -2.57 -8.60 -3.64
CA VAL A 189 -1.18 -8.74 -4.06
C VAL A 189 -0.77 -10.20 -3.89
N GLN A 190 -0.31 -10.82 -4.97
CA GLN A 190 0.42 -12.08 -4.92
C GLN A 190 1.88 -11.83 -5.31
N LEU A 191 2.81 -12.30 -4.49
CA LEU A 191 4.24 -12.21 -4.75
C LEU A 191 4.86 -13.61 -4.75
N SER A 192 5.63 -13.95 -5.78
CA SER A 192 6.37 -15.20 -5.87
C SER A 192 7.87 -14.96 -5.72
N MET A 193 8.56 -15.88 -5.06
CA MET A 193 10.01 -15.85 -4.88
C MET A 193 10.67 -17.11 -5.42
N GLU A 194 11.72 -16.91 -6.22
CA GLU A 194 12.49 -17.94 -6.90
C GLU A 194 13.22 -18.82 -5.88
N SER A 195 12.81 -20.09 -5.79
CA SER A 195 13.48 -21.09 -4.95
C SER A 195 14.49 -21.92 -5.74
N THR A 196 15.68 -22.10 -5.16
CA THR A 196 16.73 -22.93 -5.75
C THR A 196 16.64 -24.40 -5.33
N THR A 197 15.71 -24.73 -4.41
CA THR A 197 15.63 -26.04 -3.75
C THR A 197 14.21 -26.57 -3.53
N SER A 198 13.17 -25.82 -3.89
CA SER A 198 11.74 -26.18 -3.72
C SER A 198 10.89 -25.63 -4.87
N SER A 199 9.58 -25.91 -4.85
CA SER A 199 8.59 -25.11 -5.60
C SER A 199 8.68 -23.64 -5.18
N ASP A 200 8.37 -22.72 -6.10
CA ASP A 200 8.37 -21.27 -5.83
C ASP A 200 7.50 -20.92 -4.62
N LEU A 201 8.04 -20.06 -3.76
CA LEU A 201 7.33 -19.60 -2.57
C LEU A 201 6.45 -18.44 -2.99
N SER A 202 5.13 -18.63 -2.97
CA SER A 202 4.17 -17.54 -3.17
C SER A 202 3.51 -17.14 -1.85
N ILE A 203 3.32 -15.83 -1.67
CA ILE A 203 2.46 -15.25 -0.64
C ILE A 203 1.34 -14.46 -1.33
N GLN A 204 0.16 -14.46 -0.75
CA GLN A 204 -0.96 -13.61 -1.15
C GLN A 204 -1.47 -12.83 0.05
N PHE A 205 -1.71 -11.54 -0.12
CA PHE A 205 -2.31 -10.68 0.91
C PHE A 205 -3.10 -9.55 0.27
N VAL A 206 -4.08 -9.02 0.99
CA VAL A 206 -4.88 -7.87 0.56
C VAL A 206 -4.44 -6.64 1.35
N THR A 207 -4.37 -5.50 0.70
CA THR A 207 -4.23 -4.20 1.35
C THR A 207 -5.24 -3.20 0.81
N SER A 208 -5.82 -2.41 1.71
CA SER A 208 -6.78 -1.36 1.40
C SER A 208 -6.13 0.02 1.48
N MET A 209 -6.69 0.99 0.74
CA MET A 209 -6.49 2.39 1.08
C MET A 209 -7.13 2.71 2.44
N ARG A 210 -6.82 3.87 3.01
CA ARG A 210 -7.69 4.44 4.05
C ARG A 210 -9.02 4.80 3.41
N ALA A 211 -10.12 4.46 4.08
CA ALA A 211 -11.41 5.00 3.70
C ALA A 211 -11.33 6.54 3.72
N LYS A 212 -11.94 7.19 2.72
CA LYS A 212 -12.23 8.62 2.78
C LYS A 212 -13.22 8.81 3.92
N VAL A 213 -12.74 9.10 5.13
CA VAL A 213 -13.57 9.62 6.20
C VAL A 213 -14.16 10.91 5.63
N ALA A 214 -15.48 10.96 5.48
CA ALA A 214 -16.14 12.07 4.80
C ALA A 214 -15.71 13.39 5.44
N GLU A 215 -15.05 14.25 4.66
CA GLU A 215 -14.79 15.65 5.05
C GLU A 215 -16.06 16.51 4.93
N ASP A 216 -17.21 15.94 5.30
CA ASP A 216 -18.40 16.68 5.75
C ASP A 216 -18.20 17.15 7.21
N PHE A 217 -17.00 17.66 7.53
CA PHE A 217 -16.89 18.59 8.65
C PHE A 217 -17.46 19.92 8.16
N ILE A 218 -18.76 20.06 8.37
CA ILE A 218 -19.62 21.16 7.96
C ILE A 218 -18.84 22.48 8.01
N ILE A 219 -18.43 23.01 6.85
CA ILE A 219 -18.28 24.45 6.71
C ILE A 219 -19.71 24.97 6.82
N VAL A 220 -20.06 25.37 8.04
CA VAL A 220 -21.23 26.21 8.26
C VAL A 220 -20.91 27.47 7.51
N HIS A 221 -21.45 27.61 6.30
CA HIS A 221 -21.60 28.92 5.69
C HIS A 221 -22.32 29.78 6.74
N PRO A 222 -21.69 30.84 7.26
CA PRO A 222 -22.42 31.78 8.10
C PRO A 222 -23.49 32.37 7.20
N ASP A 223 -24.75 32.05 7.48
CA ASP A 223 -25.89 32.69 6.86
C ASP A 223 -25.73 34.20 7.09
N PRO A 224 -25.60 35.03 6.04
CA PRO A 224 -25.39 36.46 6.20
C PRO A 224 -26.61 37.17 6.85
N ASN A 225 -27.73 36.48 7.04
CA ASN A 225 -28.95 37.00 7.68
C ASN A 225 -29.49 36.10 8.81
N GLY A 226 -28.71 35.12 9.29
CA GLY A 226 -29.15 34.17 10.31
C GLY A 226 -29.11 34.73 11.72
N VAL A 227 -30.25 35.20 12.24
CA VAL A 227 -30.37 35.65 13.64
C VAL A 227 -30.11 34.47 14.59
N PRO A 228 -29.14 34.53 15.52
CA PRO A 228 -28.86 33.44 16.42
C PRO A 228 -30.00 33.24 17.42
N ALA A 229 -30.49 32.00 17.53
CA ALA A 229 -31.48 31.63 18.55
C ALA A 229 -30.86 31.75 19.97
N PRO A 230 -31.57 32.35 20.94
CA PRO A 230 -31.07 32.46 22.30
C PRO A 230 -31.01 31.08 23.00
N PRO A 231 -30.04 30.85 23.90
CA PRO A 231 -29.90 29.57 24.61
C PRO A 231 -31.04 29.34 25.61
N PRO A 232 -31.39 28.07 25.89
CA PRO A 232 -32.46 27.74 26.83
C PRO A 232 -32.02 28.04 28.28
N THR A 233 -32.78 28.89 28.97
CA THR A 233 -32.64 29.15 30.40
C THR A 233 -33.62 28.30 31.20
N GLY A 234 -33.15 27.68 32.29
CA GLY A 234 -34.00 26.90 33.19
C GLY A 234 -33.41 26.76 34.59
N ASN A 235 -34.07 27.44 35.55
CA ASN A 235 -34.03 27.22 37.02
C ASN A 235 -32.64 27.35 37.74
N GLU A 236 -32.43 28.04 38.88
CA GLU A 236 -33.21 28.92 39.80
C GLU A 236 -32.20 29.96 40.41
N ASN A 237 -32.48 30.92 41.30
CA ASN A 237 -33.65 31.38 42.11
C ASN A 237 -33.50 32.90 42.42
N PRO A 238 -34.52 33.60 42.94
CA PRO A 238 -34.46 35.03 43.32
C PRO A 238 -34.15 35.21 44.83
N PRO A 239 -34.11 36.44 45.41
CA PRO A 239 -33.91 37.80 44.85
C PRO A 239 -32.69 38.52 45.48
N VAL A 240 -32.46 39.80 45.17
CA VAL A 240 -32.24 40.94 46.12
C VAL A 240 -31.95 42.25 45.33
N GLU A 241 -32.26 43.37 45.97
CA GLU A 241 -32.23 44.76 45.50
C GLU A 241 -30.82 45.28 45.14
N GLU A 242 -30.72 46.21 44.17
CA GLU A 242 -30.30 47.60 44.39
C GLU A 242 -30.46 48.45 43.09
N GLU A 243 -30.33 49.76 43.22
CA GLU A 243 -30.93 50.78 42.33
C GLU A 243 -29.94 51.45 41.35
N GLU A 244 -30.49 52.33 40.50
CA GLU A 244 -29.79 53.42 39.77
C GLU A 244 -28.77 53.02 38.65
N GLU A 245 -28.50 53.85 37.62
CA GLU A 245 -28.97 55.21 37.33
C GLU A 245 -29.21 55.44 35.82
N VAL A 246 -29.84 56.57 35.50
CA VAL A 246 -30.24 57.03 34.17
C VAL A 246 -29.20 58.01 33.59
N ASN A 247 -28.84 57.89 32.30
CA ASN A 247 -28.37 59.06 31.54
C ASN A 247 -28.67 58.97 30.03
N PRO A 248 -29.62 59.78 29.50
CA PRO A 248 -29.89 59.92 28.08
C PRO A 248 -29.40 61.29 27.56
N ASN A 249 -28.65 61.32 26.45
CA ASN A 249 -28.36 62.58 25.74
C ASN A 249 -28.19 62.36 24.22
N ASP A 250 -29.34 62.37 23.54
CA ASP A 250 -29.67 63.26 22.40
C ASP A 250 -28.81 63.22 21.10
N PRO A 251 -29.20 63.90 19.99
CA PRO A 251 -29.36 63.19 18.71
C PRO A 251 -28.68 63.92 17.54
N GLY A 252 -29.02 63.56 16.31
CA GLY A 252 -28.69 64.37 15.13
C GLY A 252 -28.74 63.60 13.82
N GLU A 253 -29.73 63.95 12.99
CA GLU A 253 -29.62 64.32 11.56
C GLU A 253 -28.59 63.56 10.67
N GLY A 254 -28.93 63.04 9.49
CA GLY A 254 -29.97 63.48 8.54
C GLY A 254 -29.31 64.23 7.38
N GLY A 255 -29.32 63.65 6.17
CA GLY A 255 -28.74 64.31 4.99
C GLY A 255 -28.54 63.36 3.80
N GLU A 256 -29.20 63.67 2.68
CA GLU A 256 -29.16 62.91 1.42
C GLU A 256 -28.07 63.39 0.45
N ASN A 257 -28.05 62.75 -0.73
CA ASN A 257 -27.29 62.98 -1.97
C ASN A 257 -26.06 62.06 -2.13
N GLY A 258 -25.82 61.42 -3.28
CA GLY A 258 -26.44 61.58 -4.59
C GLY A 258 -25.37 62.00 -5.61
N GLY A 259 -24.87 61.05 -6.40
CA GLY A 259 -23.81 61.28 -7.39
C GLY A 259 -23.52 60.01 -8.19
N SER A 260 -23.44 60.16 -9.51
CA SER A 260 -23.34 59.07 -10.50
C SER A 260 -21.93 58.93 -11.08
N ASN A 261 -21.80 58.03 -12.07
CA ASN A 261 -20.65 57.81 -12.96
C ASN A 261 -19.53 56.92 -12.39
N GLU A 262 -18.79 56.12 -13.17
CA GLU A 262 -18.91 55.79 -14.62
C GLU A 262 -18.42 54.34 -14.85
N SER A 263 -18.78 53.76 -15.99
CA SER A 263 -18.47 52.37 -16.35
C SER A 263 -17.34 52.29 -17.39
N ASP A 264 -16.27 51.55 -17.10
CA ASP A 264 -15.21 51.21 -18.06
C ASP A 264 -15.18 49.69 -18.34
N GLU A 265 -15.43 49.31 -19.59
CA GLU A 265 -15.10 47.99 -20.15
C GLU A 265 -13.65 47.98 -20.70
N PRO A 266 -12.90 46.87 -20.60
CA PRO A 266 -11.77 46.61 -21.46
C PRO A 266 -12.18 45.76 -22.67
N THR A 267 -12.19 46.36 -23.85
CA THR A 267 -12.37 45.65 -25.13
C THR A 267 -11.23 44.68 -25.42
N LEU A 268 -11.52 43.42 -25.78
CA LEU A 268 -10.55 42.49 -26.37
C LEU A 268 -10.97 42.10 -27.80
N GLY A 269 -10.02 42.25 -28.74
CA GLY A 269 -10.29 42.15 -30.17
C GLY A 269 -10.48 40.73 -30.70
N GLY A 270 -11.34 40.58 -31.71
CA GLY A 270 -11.61 39.31 -32.37
C GLY A 270 -10.50 38.87 -33.33
N GLY A 271 -10.01 37.64 -33.14
CA GLY A 271 -9.23 36.89 -34.13
C GLY A 271 -10.11 35.88 -34.85
N ASN A 272 -10.35 36.05 -36.16
CA ASN A 272 -11.28 35.22 -36.92
C ASN A 272 -10.56 33.99 -37.52
N GLY A 273 -10.51 32.89 -36.76
CA GLY A 273 -9.95 31.61 -37.19
C GLY A 273 -11.05 30.57 -37.43
N GLY A 274 -11.39 30.31 -38.69
CA GLY A 274 -12.43 29.34 -39.04
C GLY A 274 -11.98 27.89 -38.87
N SER A 275 -12.31 27.28 -37.74
CA SER A 275 -12.24 25.83 -37.56
C SER A 275 -13.40 25.15 -38.29
N SER A 276 -13.08 24.28 -39.25
CA SER A 276 -14.08 23.46 -39.96
C SER A 276 -14.57 22.33 -39.04
N CYS A 277 -15.61 22.62 -38.26
CA CYS A 277 -16.24 21.70 -37.33
C CYS A 277 -17.13 20.66 -38.04
N SER A 278 -16.85 19.37 -37.84
CA SER A 278 -17.76 18.27 -38.16
C SER A 278 -18.58 17.92 -36.93
N ASN A 279 -19.88 18.15 -36.99
CA ASN A 279 -20.81 17.78 -35.92
C ASN A 279 -21.01 16.25 -35.89
N VAL A 280 -20.59 15.61 -34.81
CA VAL A 280 -20.76 14.16 -34.59
C VAL A 280 -21.68 13.94 -33.39
N GLU A 281 -22.70 13.11 -33.55
CA GLU A 281 -23.53 12.66 -32.43
C GLU A 281 -22.79 11.60 -31.61
N VAL A 282 -22.78 11.76 -30.29
CA VAL A 282 -22.23 10.82 -29.31
C VAL A 282 -23.31 10.51 -28.27
N ASP A 283 -23.50 9.21 -28.01
CA ASP A 283 -24.44 8.71 -27.02
C ASP A 283 -23.67 8.41 -25.73
N CYS A 284 -23.91 9.19 -24.68
CA CYS A 284 -23.29 8.98 -23.37
C CYS A 284 -24.31 8.36 -22.41
N THR A 285 -24.03 7.16 -21.90
CA THR A 285 -24.80 6.55 -20.81
C THR A 285 -24.13 6.88 -19.49
N CYS A 286 -24.90 7.38 -18.53
CA CYS A 286 -24.45 7.66 -17.17
C CYS A 286 -25.29 6.90 -16.15
N ARG A 287 -24.67 6.55 -15.03
CA ARG A 287 -25.28 5.92 -13.85
C ARG A 287 -25.30 6.91 -12.70
N TYR A 288 -26.44 7.05 -12.03
CA TYR A 288 -26.56 7.87 -10.83
C TYR A 288 -26.32 7.02 -9.57
N LEU A 289 -25.39 7.47 -8.74
CA LEU A 289 -24.93 6.77 -7.54
C LEU A 289 -25.40 7.49 -6.25
N GLY A 290 -26.62 8.03 -6.26
CA GLY A 290 -27.27 8.66 -5.10
C GLY A 290 -26.77 10.07 -4.73
N ASN A 291 -25.48 10.36 -4.91
CA ASN A 291 -24.89 11.71 -4.72
C ASN A 291 -24.01 12.16 -5.90
N LYS A 292 -23.55 11.22 -6.75
CA LYS A 292 -22.64 11.45 -7.88
C LYS A 292 -23.11 10.74 -9.14
N TYR A 293 -22.43 10.98 -10.26
CA TYR A 293 -22.66 10.29 -11.53
C TYR A 293 -21.38 9.59 -11.99
N SER A 294 -21.53 8.44 -12.65
CA SER A 294 -20.45 7.73 -13.37
C SER A 294 -20.83 7.54 -14.84
N ILE A 295 -19.85 7.38 -15.72
CA ILE A 295 -20.05 7.16 -17.16
C ILE A 295 -19.93 5.67 -17.46
N VAL A 296 -20.97 5.09 -18.08
CA VAL A 296 -21.08 3.66 -18.39
C VAL A 296 -20.65 3.35 -19.84
N THR A 297 -20.85 4.28 -20.77
CA THR A 297 -20.49 4.08 -22.19
C THR A 297 -19.73 5.27 -22.76
N ASN A 298 -18.86 5.01 -23.75
CA ASN A 298 -18.04 6.02 -24.43
C ASN A 298 -17.16 6.85 -23.47
N LYS A 299 -16.68 6.25 -22.37
CA LYS A 299 -15.88 6.89 -21.30
C LYS A 299 -14.57 7.56 -21.78
N SER A 300 -14.01 7.10 -22.90
CA SER A 300 -12.82 7.70 -23.52
C SER A 300 -13.12 8.89 -24.45
N ASP A 301 -14.39 9.20 -24.69
CA ASP A 301 -14.81 10.30 -25.55
C ASP A 301 -14.74 11.63 -24.77
N PRO A 302 -14.00 12.66 -25.23
CA PRO A 302 -13.95 13.95 -24.54
C PRO A 302 -15.32 14.65 -24.44
N GLY A 303 -16.34 14.22 -25.21
CA GLY A 303 -17.73 14.63 -24.99
C GLY A 303 -18.35 14.06 -23.72
N CYS A 304 -18.12 12.78 -23.42
CA CYS A 304 -18.73 12.10 -22.29
C CYS A 304 -17.94 12.40 -21.00
N GLN A 305 -18.33 13.46 -20.29
CA GLN A 305 -17.77 13.83 -18.98
C GLN A 305 -18.82 13.75 -17.85
N VAL A 306 -18.37 13.51 -16.62
CA VAL A 306 -19.25 13.41 -15.43
C VAL A 306 -20.04 14.71 -15.18
N SER A 307 -19.47 15.87 -15.49
CA SER A 307 -20.14 17.18 -15.52
C SER A 307 -21.33 17.23 -16.47
N MET A 308 -21.23 16.56 -17.63
CA MET A 308 -22.31 16.43 -18.61
C MET A 308 -23.39 15.47 -18.12
N CYS A 309 -23.04 14.39 -17.41
CA CYS A 309 -24.02 13.52 -16.75
C CYS A 309 -24.90 14.34 -15.79
N ALA A 310 -24.30 15.12 -14.88
CA ALA A 310 -25.04 15.94 -13.92
C ALA A 310 -25.94 16.98 -14.60
N SER A 311 -25.48 17.57 -15.71
CA SER A 311 -26.23 18.58 -16.47
C SER A 311 -27.41 18.01 -17.28
N ASN A 312 -27.38 16.72 -17.62
CA ASN A 312 -28.40 16.05 -18.44
C ASN A 312 -29.21 15.00 -17.66
N ALA A 313 -29.07 14.97 -16.33
CA ALA A 313 -29.74 14.01 -15.46
C ALA A 313 -31.26 14.26 -15.39
N PRO A 314 -32.11 13.27 -15.72
CA PRO A 314 -33.54 13.38 -15.46
C PRO A 314 -33.84 13.48 -13.96
N ALA A 315 -34.88 14.25 -13.61
CA ALA A 315 -35.31 14.41 -12.22
C ALA A 315 -35.82 13.09 -11.62
N GLY A 316 -35.55 12.85 -10.34
CA GLY A 316 -36.07 11.68 -9.61
C GLY A 316 -35.34 10.36 -9.88
N LEU A 317 -34.10 10.40 -10.39
CA LEU A 317 -33.24 9.22 -10.46
C LEU A 317 -33.09 8.56 -9.08
N LYS A 318 -33.13 7.24 -9.05
CA LYS A 318 -32.81 6.43 -7.87
C LYS A 318 -31.36 6.00 -7.93
N ASN A 319 -30.79 5.62 -6.79
CA ASN A 319 -29.45 5.04 -6.74
C ASN A 319 -29.36 3.83 -7.68
N ASN A 320 -28.23 3.71 -8.38
CA ASN A 320 -27.93 2.71 -9.40
C ASN A 320 -28.81 2.75 -10.67
N ASN A 321 -29.58 3.82 -10.92
CA ASN A 321 -30.29 3.99 -12.18
C ASN A 321 -29.36 4.52 -13.28
N GLU A 322 -29.48 3.97 -14.49
CA GLU A 322 -28.84 4.48 -15.70
C GLU A 322 -29.77 5.36 -16.54
N PHE A 323 -29.18 6.31 -17.26
CA PHE A 323 -29.83 7.10 -18.29
C PHE A 323 -28.84 7.38 -19.43
N THR A 324 -29.33 7.42 -20.67
CA THR A 324 -28.54 7.78 -21.84
C THR A 324 -29.02 9.10 -22.39
N PHE A 325 -28.09 9.99 -22.74
CA PHE A 325 -28.39 11.23 -23.44
C PHE A 325 -27.49 11.38 -24.67
N LYS A 326 -28.02 12.08 -25.68
CA LYS A 326 -27.31 12.37 -26.92
C LYS A 326 -26.70 13.76 -26.86
N MET A 327 -25.48 13.91 -27.33
CA MET A 327 -24.83 15.20 -27.53
C MET A 327 -24.22 15.30 -28.91
N THR A 328 -24.20 16.51 -29.46
CA THR A 328 -23.46 16.83 -30.69
C THR A 328 -22.14 17.46 -30.29
N VAL A 329 -21.03 16.76 -30.56
CA VAL A 329 -19.68 17.28 -30.32
C VAL A 329 -19.05 17.76 -31.63
N CYS A 330 -18.26 18.82 -31.50
CA CYS A 330 -17.46 19.35 -32.60
C CYS A 330 -16.17 18.54 -32.75
N ARG A 331 -15.88 18.04 -33.96
CA ARG A 331 -14.64 17.30 -34.30
C ARG A 331 -14.00 17.81 -35.59
#